data_AF-A0A7R8X5E4-F1
#
_entry.id   AF-A0A7R8X5E4-F1
#
_cell.length_a   1.000
_cell.length_b   1.000
_cell.length_c   1.000
_cell.angle_alpha   90.00
_cell.angle_beta   90.00
_cell.angle_gamma   90.00
#
_symmetry.space_group_name_H-M   'P 1'
#
loop_
_entity.id
_entity.type
_entity.pdbx_description
1 polymer ?
#
loop_
_entity_poly.entity_id
_entity_poly.type
_entity_poly.pdbx_seq_one_letter_code
_entity_poly.pdbx_strand_id
1 'polypeptide(L)'
;MAVRGCRPGTTVQMTEAEIQGLCLEARDIFLSQPILLELEAPLIICGDIHGQYTDLLRLFEIGGFPRKANYIFLGNYVDHGKQSLETICLLLAYKIKYPKNFFLLRGNHECASMNRIHGFYDECKRRYNIKIWKMFTDCFNCLPVAAIVDEKIFCCHGGLSPDLQSMEQIRRIMRPIEVPDTGLLCDLLWSNPDKDVQGWGENTSIEDGDESVSFTFGPDVVTKFLNRHDLDLICRSHQIWKPSERNAEDETTTLKPCEKKVVGEMSSLKLSEKKTGGEGSP
;
A
#
# COMPACT_ATOMS: atom_id res chain seq x y z
N MET A 1 2.62 -15.33 15.60
CA MET A 1 4.03 -15.79 15.75
C MET A 1 4.20 -17.32 15.65
N ALA A 2 3.16 -18.08 15.27
CA ALA A 2 3.17 -19.54 15.32
C ALA A 2 4.21 -20.23 14.40
N VAL A 3 4.69 -19.56 13.36
CA VAL A 3 5.67 -20.12 12.39
C VAL A 3 7.03 -19.43 12.42
N ARG A 4 7.34 -18.67 13.48
CA ARG A 4 8.64 -18.01 13.61
C ARG A 4 9.73 -19.07 13.79
N GLY A 5 10.70 -19.10 12.87
CA GLY A 5 11.75 -20.12 12.84
C GLY A 5 11.36 -21.41 12.11
N CYS A 6 10.15 -21.51 11.57
CA CYS A 6 9.74 -22.60 10.69
C CYS A 6 10.25 -22.38 9.25
N ARG A 7 10.22 -23.44 8.44
CA ARG A 7 10.66 -23.35 7.03
C ARG A 7 9.76 -22.36 6.26
N PRO A 8 10.31 -21.52 5.36
CA PRO A 8 9.51 -20.68 4.47
C PRO A 8 8.45 -21.52 3.74
N GLY A 9 7.21 -21.01 3.64
CA GLY A 9 6.08 -21.75 3.09
C GLY A 9 5.30 -22.59 4.11
N THR A 10 5.70 -22.61 5.39
CA THR A 10 4.89 -23.22 6.45
C THR A 10 3.58 -22.44 6.59
N THR A 11 2.46 -23.14 6.42
CA THR A 11 1.12 -22.54 6.54
C THR A 11 0.75 -22.34 8.00
N VAL A 12 -0.01 -21.29 8.27
CA VAL A 12 -0.64 -21.07 9.57
C VAL A 12 -2.04 -21.68 9.52
N GLN A 13 -2.35 -22.55 10.48
CA GLN A 13 -3.71 -23.08 10.65
C GLN A 13 -4.58 -22.00 11.30
N MET A 14 -5.56 -21.50 10.55
CA MET A 14 -6.58 -20.55 11.01
C MET A 14 -7.94 -21.17 10.69
N THR A 15 -8.88 -21.08 11.61
CA THR A 15 -10.28 -21.50 11.39
C THR A 15 -11.00 -20.47 10.53
N GLU A 16 -12.08 -20.90 9.85
CA GLU A 16 -12.94 -19.98 9.08
C GLU A 16 -13.52 -18.87 9.97
N ALA A 17 -13.88 -19.20 11.21
CA ALA A 17 -14.42 -18.25 12.18
C ALA A 17 -13.40 -17.18 12.59
N GLU A 18 -12.12 -17.54 12.75
CA GLU A 18 -11.05 -16.58 13.04
C GLU A 18 -10.83 -15.62 11.87
N ILE A 19 -10.77 -16.14 10.63
CA ILE A 19 -10.62 -15.30 9.43
C ILE A 19 -11.82 -14.37 9.28
N GLN A 20 -13.03 -14.89 9.47
CA GLN A 20 -14.26 -14.12 9.45
C GLN A 20 -14.23 -12.99 10.50
N GLY A 21 -13.82 -13.30 11.74
CA GLY A 21 -13.68 -12.31 12.80
C GLY A 21 -12.68 -11.21 12.43
N LEU A 22 -11.52 -11.57 11.86
CA LEU A 22 -10.53 -10.59 11.40
C LEU A 22 -11.09 -9.65 10.33
N CYS A 23 -11.80 -10.17 9.33
CA CYS A 23 -12.39 -9.33 8.27
C CYS A 23 -13.46 -8.38 8.82
N LEU A 24 -14.35 -8.86 9.68
CA LEU A 24 -15.45 -8.05 10.22
C LEU A 24 -14.94 -6.93 11.13
N GLU A 25 -14.06 -7.26 12.09
CA GLU A 25 -13.51 -6.28 13.03
C GLU A 25 -12.63 -5.24 12.31
N ALA A 26 -11.78 -5.68 11.38
CA ALA A 26 -10.93 -4.75 10.63
C ALA A 26 -11.76 -3.83 9.71
N ARG A 27 -12.81 -4.35 9.07
CA ARG A 27 -13.75 -3.58 8.26
C ARG A 27 -14.35 -2.42 9.05
N ASP A 28 -14.85 -2.69 10.25
CA ASP A 28 -15.48 -1.67 11.08
C ASP A 28 -14.46 -0.58 11.50
N ILE A 29 -13.21 -0.98 11.79
CA ILE A 29 -12.12 -0.02 12.02
C ILE A 29 -11.85 0.82 10.78
N PHE A 30 -11.75 0.23 9.59
CA PHE A 30 -11.49 1.00 8.37
C PHE A 30 -12.59 2.00 8.04
N LEU A 31 -13.86 1.62 8.25
CA LEU A 31 -15.02 2.51 8.05
C LEU A 31 -15.06 3.63 9.09
N SER A 32 -14.56 3.40 10.30
CA SER A 32 -14.45 4.43 11.35
C SER A 32 -13.33 5.46 11.09
N GLN A 33 -12.33 5.09 10.28
CA GLN A 33 -11.22 5.96 9.90
C GLN A 33 -11.55 6.71 8.61
N PRO A 34 -10.96 7.89 8.35
CA PRO A 34 -11.15 8.57 7.07
C PRO A 34 -10.52 7.77 5.92
N ILE A 35 -11.02 7.98 4.70
CA ILE A 35 -10.47 7.31 3.50
C ILE A 35 -9.13 7.91 3.07
N LEU A 36 -8.93 9.21 3.37
CA LEU A 36 -7.65 9.90 3.34
C LEU A 36 -7.15 9.99 4.77
N LEU A 37 -6.14 9.19 5.12
CA LEU A 37 -5.57 9.19 6.47
C LEU A 37 -4.68 10.42 6.67
N GLU A 38 -4.66 10.95 7.89
CA GLU A 38 -3.75 12.02 8.31
C GLU A 38 -2.91 11.47 9.47
N LEU A 39 -1.61 11.33 9.23
CA LEU A 39 -0.68 10.56 10.08
C LEU A 39 0.53 11.40 10.46
N GLU A 40 1.16 11.05 11.58
CA GLU A 40 2.37 11.71 12.09
C GLU A 40 3.55 10.74 12.12
N ALA A 41 4.76 11.25 11.88
CA ALA A 41 6.01 10.54 12.15
C ALA A 41 6.26 10.38 13.66
N PRO A 42 7.11 9.42 14.08
CA PRO A 42 7.83 8.45 13.26
C PRO A 42 6.95 7.28 12.83
N LEU A 43 6.99 6.93 11.54
CA LEU A 43 6.38 5.72 11.00
C LEU A 43 7.24 5.08 9.91
N ILE A 44 7.02 3.80 9.65
CA ILE A 44 7.68 3.04 8.60
C ILE A 44 6.68 2.86 7.45
N ILE A 45 7.04 3.32 6.26
CA ILE A 45 6.26 3.13 5.04
C ILE A 45 6.72 1.85 4.34
N CYS A 46 5.77 1.00 3.94
CA CYS A 46 6.02 -0.29 3.29
C CYS A 46 5.24 -0.38 1.98
N GLY A 47 5.91 -0.81 0.91
CA GLY A 47 5.29 -1.09 -0.38
C GLY A 47 4.72 -2.51 -0.47
N ASP A 48 4.75 -3.07 -1.67
CA ASP A 48 4.08 -4.32 -2.05
C ASP A 48 4.62 -5.55 -1.30
N ILE A 49 3.70 -6.44 -0.93
CA ILE A 49 4.00 -7.68 -0.20
C ILE A 49 3.64 -8.93 -1.01
N HIS A 50 2.55 -8.91 -1.78
CA HIS A 50 2.15 -9.99 -2.70
C HIS A 50 2.26 -11.40 -2.13
N GLY A 51 1.65 -11.63 -0.97
CA GLY A 51 1.63 -12.95 -0.32
C GLY A 51 3.01 -13.51 0.08
N GLN A 52 4.06 -12.68 0.10
CA GLN A 52 5.41 -13.04 0.54
C GLN A 52 5.54 -13.02 2.07
N TYR A 53 4.77 -13.87 2.74
CA TYR A 53 4.63 -13.86 4.19
C TYR A 53 5.95 -13.95 4.96
N THR A 54 6.92 -14.73 4.47
CA THR A 54 8.24 -14.85 5.12
C THR A 54 9.01 -13.53 5.07
N ASP A 55 8.93 -12.82 3.94
CA ASP A 55 9.60 -11.55 3.74
C ASP A 55 8.91 -10.45 4.56
N LEU A 56 7.58 -10.49 4.71
CA LEU A 56 6.84 -9.65 5.67
C LEU A 56 7.30 -9.86 7.12
N LEU A 57 7.49 -11.11 7.56
CA LEU A 57 8.02 -11.37 8.90
C LEU A 57 9.42 -10.79 9.07
N ARG A 58 10.26 -10.89 8.03
CA ARG A 58 11.61 -10.32 8.04
C ARG A 58 11.59 -8.79 8.10
N LEU A 59 10.66 -8.15 7.40
CA LEU A 59 10.43 -6.71 7.46
C LEU A 59 10.15 -6.26 8.90
N PHE A 60 9.31 -6.97 9.65
CA PHE A 60 9.07 -6.67 11.06
C PHE A 60 10.27 -6.95 11.98
N GLU A 61 11.12 -7.92 11.64
CA GLU A 61 12.36 -8.15 12.40
C GLU A 61 13.36 -7.00 12.26
N ILE A 62 13.42 -6.39 11.07
CA ILE A 62 14.33 -5.28 10.76
C ILE A 62 13.75 -3.94 11.26
N GLY A 63 12.50 -3.66 10.92
CA GLY A 63 11.82 -2.40 11.27
C GLY A 63 11.35 -2.33 12.74
N GLY A 64 11.19 -3.48 13.38
CA GLY A 64 10.67 -3.62 14.73
C GLY A 64 9.17 -3.93 14.74
N PHE A 65 8.77 -4.99 15.43
CA PHE A 65 7.37 -5.42 15.49
C PHE A 65 6.41 -4.31 15.97
N PRO A 66 5.15 -4.28 15.45
CA PRO A 66 4.11 -3.34 15.88
C PRO A 66 3.96 -3.30 17.41
N ARG A 67 3.79 -2.08 17.96
CA ARG A 67 4.03 -1.60 19.35
C ARG A 67 5.36 -0.88 19.54
N LYS A 68 6.42 -1.29 18.81
CA LYS A 68 7.74 -0.62 18.88
C LYS A 68 7.95 0.40 17.75
N ALA A 69 7.21 0.26 16.67
CA ALA A 69 7.21 1.16 15.52
C ALA A 69 5.78 1.30 14.98
N ASN A 70 5.51 2.46 14.39
CA ASN A 70 4.28 2.71 13.64
C ASN A 70 4.51 2.31 12.17
N TYR A 71 3.47 1.84 11.50
CA TYR A 71 3.54 1.37 10.12
C TYR A 71 2.40 1.91 9.28
N ILE A 72 2.71 2.24 8.02
CA ILE A 72 1.73 2.34 6.95
C ILE A 72 2.17 1.42 5.81
N PHE A 73 1.26 0.59 5.32
CA PHE A 73 1.47 -0.19 4.10
C PHE A 73 0.67 0.41 2.95
N LEU A 74 1.27 0.45 1.77
CA LEU A 74 0.74 1.11 0.58
C LEU A 74 -0.11 0.19 -0.31
N GLY A 75 -0.53 -0.99 0.16
CA GLY A 75 -1.36 -1.93 -0.61
C GLY A 75 -0.61 -3.16 -1.13
N ASN A 76 -1.28 -3.92 -1.99
CA ASN A 76 -0.80 -5.15 -2.64
C ASN A 76 -0.30 -6.20 -1.64
N TYR A 77 -1.22 -6.63 -0.80
CA TYR A 77 -1.00 -7.65 0.23
C TYR A 77 -1.11 -9.07 -0.33
N VAL A 78 -2.00 -9.24 -1.30
CA VAL A 78 -2.40 -10.54 -1.86
C VAL A 78 -1.90 -10.73 -3.29
N ASP A 79 -2.21 -11.90 -3.85
CA ASP A 79 -1.82 -12.35 -5.19
C ASP A 79 -0.32 -12.58 -5.38
N HIS A 80 0.03 -13.25 -6.49
CA HIS A 80 1.37 -13.66 -6.95
C HIS A 80 2.14 -14.61 -6.01
N GLY A 81 2.16 -14.36 -4.71
CA GLY A 81 2.75 -15.20 -3.68
C GLY A 81 1.88 -16.37 -3.24
N LYS A 82 2.49 -17.29 -2.48
CA LYS A 82 1.86 -18.55 -2.05
C LYS A 82 1.17 -18.50 -0.68
N GLN A 83 1.30 -17.38 0.03
CA GLN A 83 0.85 -17.21 1.42
C GLN A 83 0.11 -15.88 1.60
N SER A 84 -0.80 -15.56 0.67
CA SER A 84 -1.60 -14.34 0.73
C SER A 84 -2.51 -14.34 1.93
N LEU A 85 -3.11 -15.49 2.28
CA LEU A 85 -3.95 -15.63 3.48
C LEU A 85 -3.19 -15.33 4.77
N GLU A 86 -2.01 -15.90 4.97
CA GLU A 86 -1.19 -15.60 6.16
C GLU A 86 -0.78 -14.12 6.21
N THR A 87 -0.46 -13.55 5.05
CA THR A 87 -0.05 -12.14 4.91
C THR A 87 -1.18 -11.23 5.34
N ILE A 88 -2.35 -11.32 4.70
CA ILE A 88 -3.46 -10.42 4.99
C ILE A 88 -4.01 -10.65 6.40
N CYS A 89 -4.13 -11.90 6.86
CA CYS A 89 -4.61 -12.17 8.23
C CYS A 89 -3.68 -11.58 9.29
N LEU A 90 -2.36 -11.62 9.10
CA LEU A 90 -1.43 -11.00 10.04
C LEU A 90 -1.56 -9.47 10.04
N LEU A 91 -1.70 -8.85 8.86
CA LEU A 91 -1.87 -7.40 8.73
C LEU A 91 -3.19 -6.93 9.37
N LEU A 92 -4.31 -7.62 9.12
CA LEU A 92 -5.60 -7.34 9.77
C LEU A 92 -5.53 -7.53 11.28
N ALA A 93 -4.87 -8.58 11.76
CA ALA A 93 -4.68 -8.80 13.20
C ALA A 93 -3.89 -7.66 13.86
N TYR A 94 -2.85 -7.14 13.19
CA TYR A 94 -2.13 -5.96 13.68
C TYR A 94 -2.96 -4.68 13.59
N LYS A 95 -3.78 -4.52 12.54
CA LYS A 95 -4.70 -3.39 12.42
C LYS A 95 -5.70 -3.36 13.58
N ILE A 96 -6.30 -4.50 13.91
CA ILE A 96 -7.23 -4.65 15.03
C ILE A 96 -6.52 -4.38 16.37
N LYS A 97 -5.31 -4.91 16.54
CA LYS A 97 -4.57 -4.78 17.79
C LYS A 97 -4.01 -3.37 18.03
N TYR A 98 -3.61 -2.68 16.97
CA TYR A 98 -2.95 -1.37 17.04
C TYR A 98 -3.55 -0.38 16.03
N PRO A 99 -4.84 -0.05 16.13
CA PRO A 99 -5.57 0.69 15.08
C PRO A 99 -5.06 2.12 14.85
N LYS A 100 -4.39 2.70 15.86
CA LYS A 100 -3.79 4.04 15.86
C LYS A 100 -2.29 4.06 15.48
N ASN A 101 -1.68 2.91 15.25
CA ASN A 101 -0.23 2.79 14.99
C ASN A 101 0.08 1.91 13.77
N PHE A 102 -0.93 1.23 13.22
CA PHE A 102 -0.80 0.31 12.10
C PHE A 102 -1.86 0.65 11.05
N PHE A 103 -1.41 1.10 9.89
CA PHE A 103 -2.26 1.64 8.83
C PHE A 103 -2.06 0.82 7.55
N LEU A 104 -3.15 0.62 6.82
CA LEU A 104 -3.21 -0.18 5.61
C LEU A 104 -3.96 0.64 4.57
N LEU A 105 -3.31 0.95 3.45
CA LEU A 105 -3.96 1.51 2.28
C LEU A 105 -4.43 0.41 1.34
N ARG A 106 -5.27 0.76 0.37
CA ARG A 106 -5.71 -0.14 -0.68
C ARG A 106 -4.70 -0.14 -1.83
N GLY A 107 -4.32 -1.32 -2.33
CA GLY A 107 -3.63 -1.48 -3.60
C GLY A 107 -4.58 -1.96 -4.70
N ASN A 108 -4.08 -2.09 -5.94
CA ASN A 108 -4.89 -2.55 -7.06
C ASN A 108 -5.29 -4.03 -6.92
N HIS A 109 -4.49 -4.86 -6.22
CA HIS A 109 -4.83 -6.26 -5.93
C HIS A 109 -5.87 -6.44 -4.81
N GLU A 110 -6.18 -5.39 -4.04
CA GLU A 110 -7.30 -5.39 -3.10
C GLU A 110 -8.63 -5.04 -3.78
N CYS A 111 -8.83 -5.52 -5.01
CA CYS A 111 -10.09 -5.46 -5.75
C CYS A 111 -10.48 -6.84 -6.30
N ALA A 112 -11.79 -7.08 -6.43
CA ALA A 112 -12.30 -8.40 -6.78
C ALA A 112 -11.89 -8.85 -8.19
N SER A 113 -11.80 -7.93 -9.17
CA SER A 113 -11.42 -8.27 -10.54
C SER A 113 -9.98 -8.81 -10.61
N MET A 114 -9.04 -8.14 -9.94
CA MET A 114 -7.63 -8.54 -9.91
C MET A 114 -7.41 -9.84 -9.14
N ASN A 115 -7.83 -9.87 -7.87
CA ASN A 115 -7.52 -11.01 -7.02
C ASN A 115 -8.34 -12.28 -7.33
N ARG A 116 -9.28 -12.16 -8.28
CA ARG A 116 -9.97 -13.31 -8.89
C ARG A 116 -9.08 -14.12 -9.82
N ILE A 117 -8.14 -13.47 -10.50
CA ILE A 117 -7.32 -14.06 -11.57
C ILE A 117 -5.83 -14.18 -11.20
N HIS A 118 -5.34 -13.40 -10.23
CA HIS A 118 -3.90 -13.37 -9.84
C HIS A 118 -3.53 -14.23 -8.62
N GLY A 119 -4.48 -15.02 -8.11
CA GLY A 119 -4.20 -16.19 -7.25
C GLY A 119 -4.91 -16.21 -5.90
N PHE A 120 -5.31 -15.08 -5.33
CA PHE A 120 -5.90 -15.04 -3.99
C PHE A 120 -7.25 -15.76 -3.90
N TYR A 121 -8.11 -15.61 -4.91
CA TYR A 121 -9.36 -16.36 -5.00
C TYR A 121 -9.11 -17.87 -4.97
N ASP A 122 -8.16 -18.35 -5.76
CA ASP A 122 -7.85 -19.77 -5.84
C ASP A 122 -7.22 -20.27 -4.53
N GLU A 123 -6.41 -19.45 -3.86
CA GLU A 123 -5.89 -19.76 -2.53
C GLU A 123 -7.03 -19.92 -1.51
N CYS A 124 -7.97 -18.97 -1.46
CA CYS A 124 -9.13 -19.00 -0.57
C CYS A 124 -10.03 -20.22 -0.86
N LYS A 125 -10.37 -20.45 -2.13
CA LYS A 125 -11.20 -21.56 -2.57
C LYS A 125 -10.57 -22.92 -2.24
N ARG A 126 -9.26 -23.05 -2.42
CA ARG A 126 -8.53 -24.30 -2.19
C ARG A 126 -8.36 -24.63 -0.71
N ARG A 127 -8.10 -23.63 0.13
CA ARG A 127 -7.80 -23.83 1.57
C ARG A 127 -9.04 -23.76 2.46
N TYR A 128 -10.06 -23.04 2.00
CA TYR A 128 -11.30 -22.80 2.72
C TYR A 128 -12.46 -22.93 1.75
N ASN A 129 -13.09 -21.82 1.39
CA ASN A 129 -14.21 -21.77 0.48
C ASN A 129 -14.37 -20.38 -0.14
N ILE A 130 -15.27 -20.25 -1.11
CA ILE A 130 -15.51 -19.00 -1.84
C ILE A 130 -16.10 -17.90 -0.93
N LYS A 131 -16.78 -18.25 0.18
CA LYS A 131 -17.34 -17.26 1.10
C LYS A 131 -16.21 -16.47 1.77
N ILE A 132 -15.13 -17.13 2.17
CA ILE A 132 -13.95 -16.44 2.75
C ILE A 132 -13.40 -15.39 1.79
N TRP A 133 -13.26 -15.70 0.50
CA TRP A 133 -12.84 -14.72 -0.51
C TRP A 133 -13.79 -13.52 -0.57
N LYS A 134 -15.11 -13.75 -0.62
CA LYS A 134 -16.10 -12.66 -0.60
C LYS A 134 -15.99 -11.78 0.64
N MET A 135 -15.72 -12.37 1.81
CA MET A 135 -15.53 -11.62 3.05
C MET A 135 -14.28 -10.73 3.01
N PHE A 136 -13.19 -11.21 2.39
CA PHE A 136 -12.03 -10.36 2.14
C PHE A 136 -12.36 -9.24 1.16
N THR A 137 -13.09 -9.51 0.08
CA THR A 137 -13.57 -8.47 -0.85
C THR A 137 -14.36 -7.38 -0.13
N ASP A 138 -15.30 -7.76 0.74
CA ASP A 138 -16.09 -6.80 1.54
C ASP A 138 -15.19 -5.96 2.47
N CYS A 139 -14.17 -6.57 3.06
CA CYS A 139 -13.17 -5.89 3.89
C CYS A 139 -12.30 -4.93 3.06
N PHE A 140 -11.83 -5.37 1.89
CA PHE A 140 -10.97 -4.58 0.99
C PHE A 140 -11.70 -3.37 0.42
N ASN A 141 -13.00 -3.50 0.12
CA ASN A 141 -13.85 -2.38 -0.30
C ASN A 141 -13.95 -1.25 0.75
N CYS A 142 -13.50 -1.50 1.99
CA CYS A 142 -13.49 -0.52 3.07
C CYS A 142 -12.11 0.10 3.32
N LEU A 143 -11.04 -0.32 2.65
CA LEU A 143 -9.69 0.20 2.88
C LEU A 143 -9.60 1.71 2.54
N PRO A 144 -8.86 2.50 3.34
CA PRO A 144 -8.40 3.83 2.94
C PRO A 144 -7.57 3.77 1.66
N VAL A 145 -7.56 4.83 0.85
CA VAL A 145 -6.89 4.82 -0.47
C VAL A 145 -5.65 5.70 -0.52
N ALA A 146 -5.52 6.62 0.43
CA ALA A 146 -4.37 7.51 0.51
C ALA A 146 -4.10 7.93 1.96
N ALA A 147 -2.92 8.47 2.20
CA ALA A 147 -2.56 9.12 3.45
C ALA A 147 -1.74 10.39 3.20
N ILE A 148 -1.77 11.32 4.15
CA ILE A 148 -0.83 12.43 4.25
C ILE A 148 -0.06 12.22 5.56
N VAL A 149 1.27 12.17 5.46
CA VAL A 149 2.18 12.04 6.60
C VAL A 149 2.85 13.38 6.89
N ASP A 150 2.81 13.82 8.14
CA ASP A 150 3.37 15.10 8.63
C ASP A 150 2.94 16.31 7.79
N GLU A 151 1.73 16.29 7.23
CA GLU A 151 1.23 17.32 6.31
C GLU A 151 2.12 17.57 5.06
N LYS A 152 3.12 16.71 4.81
CA LYS A 152 4.16 16.92 3.80
C LYS A 152 4.32 15.79 2.80
N ILE A 153 3.90 14.57 3.12
CA ILE A 153 4.12 13.42 2.25
C ILE A 153 2.78 12.81 1.87
N PHE A 154 2.41 12.90 0.59
CA PHE A 154 1.25 12.20 0.07
C PHE A 154 1.61 10.75 -0.24
N CYS A 155 0.84 9.82 0.30
CA CYS A 155 1.02 8.39 0.14
C CYS A 155 -0.18 7.77 -0.55
N CYS A 156 0.04 7.02 -1.62
CA CYS A 156 -0.98 6.19 -2.27
C CYS A 156 -0.31 4.93 -2.86
N HIS A 157 -1.09 4.07 -3.50
CA HIS A 157 -0.53 2.85 -4.09
C HIS A 157 0.09 3.10 -5.46
N GLY A 158 -0.72 3.57 -6.42
CA GLY A 158 -0.31 3.87 -7.78
C GLY A 158 0.31 5.26 -7.86
N GLY A 159 -0.54 6.30 -7.98
CA GLY A 159 -0.03 7.66 -8.15
C GLY A 159 -1.12 8.72 -8.22
N LEU A 160 -0.95 9.66 -9.15
CA LEU A 160 -1.82 10.81 -9.32
C LEU A 160 -2.95 10.55 -10.32
N SER A 161 -3.99 11.38 -10.27
CA SER A 161 -5.09 11.38 -11.25
C SER A 161 -5.23 12.75 -11.92
N PRO A 162 -5.57 12.82 -13.22
CA PRO A 162 -5.94 14.09 -13.85
C PRO A 162 -7.18 14.70 -13.20
N ASP A 163 -8.03 13.88 -12.57
CA ASP A 163 -9.20 14.33 -11.84
C ASP A 163 -8.86 14.85 -10.43
N LEU A 164 -7.65 14.60 -9.91
CA LEU A 164 -7.26 15.02 -8.56
C LEU A 164 -6.80 16.49 -8.55
N GLN A 165 -7.74 17.39 -8.27
CA GLN A 165 -7.50 18.82 -8.12
C GLN A 165 -7.51 19.27 -6.65
N SER A 166 -8.23 18.55 -5.79
CA SER A 166 -8.32 18.80 -4.34
C SER A 166 -8.39 17.50 -3.55
N MET A 167 -7.71 17.47 -2.40
CA MET A 167 -7.78 16.35 -1.45
C MET A 167 -9.20 16.08 -0.95
N GLU A 168 -10.08 17.07 -1.01
CA GLU A 168 -11.50 16.91 -0.70
C GLU A 168 -12.20 15.92 -1.64
N GLN A 169 -11.73 15.77 -2.88
CA GLN A 169 -12.27 14.77 -3.81
C GLN A 169 -12.01 13.35 -3.30
N ILE A 170 -10.84 13.10 -2.69
CA ILE A 170 -10.53 11.82 -2.05
C ILE A 170 -11.43 11.63 -0.82
N ARG A 171 -11.56 12.65 0.03
CA ARG A 171 -12.38 12.59 1.26
C ARG A 171 -13.86 12.27 1.00
N ARG A 172 -14.39 12.64 -0.17
CA ARG A 172 -15.79 12.40 -0.58
C ARG A 172 -16.06 11.01 -1.14
N ILE A 173 -15.03 10.19 -1.38
CA ILE A 173 -15.21 8.82 -1.82
C ILE A 173 -15.86 8.02 -0.68
N MET A 174 -17.10 7.59 -0.90
CA MET A 174 -17.87 6.82 0.07
C MET A 174 -17.41 5.36 0.07
N ARG A 175 -17.32 4.75 1.26
CA ARG A 175 -17.01 3.33 1.44
C ARG A 175 -18.18 2.60 2.10
N PRO A 176 -18.39 1.30 1.82
CA PRO A 176 -17.62 0.44 0.93
C PRO A 176 -17.80 0.77 -0.56
N ILE A 177 -16.75 0.57 -1.37
CA ILE A 177 -16.78 0.82 -2.82
C ILE A 177 -15.92 -0.18 -3.58
N GLU A 178 -16.42 -0.67 -4.72
CA GLU A 178 -15.63 -1.42 -5.69
C GLU A 178 -14.79 -0.46 -6.55
N VAL A 179 -13.59 -0.87 -6.95
CA VAL A 179 -12.73 -0.03 -7.79
C VAL A 179 -13.36 0.04 -9.20
N PRO A 180 -13.71 1.24 -9.71
CA PRO A 180 -14.20 1.39 -11.07
C PRO A 180 -13.07 1.20 -12.09
N ASP A 181 -13.42 0.96 -13.35
CA ASP A 181 -12.44 0.79 -14.43
C ASP A 181 -11.72 2.10 -14.78
N THR A 182 -12.31 3.27 -14.46
CA THR A 182 -11.76 4.60 -14.75
C THR A 182 -12.05 5.62 -13.64
N GLY A 183 -11.36 6.76 -13.71
CA GLY A 183 -11.54 7.92 -12.83
C GLY A 183 -10.69 7.89 -11.56
N LEU A 184 -10.87 8.89 -10.70
CA LEU A 184 -10.01 9.16 -9.54
C LEU A 184 -9.61 7.93 -8.71
N LEU A 185 -10.57 7.08 -8.32
CA LEU A 185 -10.26 5.91 -7.49
C LEU A 185 -9.41 4.88 -8.25
N CYS A 186 -9.68 4.67 -9.54
CA CYS A 186 -8.85 3.81 -10.39
C CYS A 186 -7.42 4.38 -10.45
N ASP A 187 -7.29 5.66 -10.75
CA ASP A 187 -5.98 6.29 -10.97
C ASP A 187 -5.09 6.31 -9.73
N LEU A 188 -5.66 6.51 -8.54
CA LEU A 188 -4.92 6.43 -7.26
C LEU A 188 -4.30 5.04 -7.02
N LEU A 189 -4.84 4.00 -7.64
CA LEU A 189 -4.39 2.61 -7.49
C LEU A 189 -3.57 2.12 -8.69
N TRP A 190 -3.68 2.74 -9.86
CA TRP A 190 -3.15 2.19 -11.11
C TRP A 190 -2.20 3.09 -11.90
N SER A 191 -2.16 4.39 -11.62
CA SER A 191 -1.32 5.31 -12.39
C SER A 191 0.18 5.15 -12.08
N ASN A 192 1.01 5.47 -13.07
CA ASN A 192 2.47 5.34 -12.99
C ASN A 192 3.21 6.63 -13.40
N PRO A 193 4.33 7.02 -12.76
CA PRO A 193 5.17 8.07 -13.28
C PRO A 193 5.87 7.59 -14.55
N ASP A 194 6.08 8.51 -15.47
CA ASP A 194 6.89 8.29 -16.67
C ASP A 194 7.75 9.53 -16.93
N LYS A 195 9.07 9.37 -16.81
CA LYS A 195 10.04 10.46 -16.98
C LYS A 195 10.10 10.99 -18.42
N ASP A 196 9.69 10.17 -19.39
CA ASP A 196 9.74 10.50 -20.80
C ASP A 196 8.44 11.17 -21.29
N VAL A 197 7.43 11.28 -20.42
CA VAL A 197 6.15 11.94 -20.68
C VAL A 197 6.12 13.36 -20.10
N GLN A 198 5.58 14.30 -20.89
CA GLN A 198 5.22 15.64 -20.42
C GLN A 198 3.72 15.69 -20.16
N GLY A 199 3.30 16.04 -18.94
CA GLY A 199 1.90 16.02 -18.55
C GLY A 199 1.40 14.60 -18.30
N TRP A 200 0.31 14.21 -18.97
CA TRP A 200 -0.31 12.89 -18.85
C TRP A 200 -0.07 12.08 -20.13
N GLY A 201 0.22 10.79 -19.97
CA GLY A 201 0.42 9.84 -21.06
C GLY A 201 -0.52 8.64 -20.94
N GLU A 202 -0.61 7.87 -22.01
CA GLU A 202 -1.31 6.59 -21.99
C GLU A 202 -0.49 5.58 -21.16
N ASN A 203 -1.16 4.88 -20.25
CA ASN A 203 -0.50 3.81 -19.53
C ASN A 203 -0.34 2.60 -20.45
N THR A 204 0.88 2.36 -20.93
CA THR A 204 1.19 1.21 -21.79
C THR A 204 1.90 0.09 -21.02
N SER A 205 2.05 0.24 -19.69
CA SER A 205 2.70 -0.78 -18.88
C SER A 205 1.83 -2.03 -18.81
N ILE A 206 2.35 -3.15 -19.29
CA ILE A 206 1.76 -4.50 -19.13
C ILE A 206 2.19 -5.03 -17.76
N GLU A 207 1.94 -4.28 -16.70
CA GLU A 207 2.03 -4.82 -15.33
C GLU A 207 0.68 -5.49 -15.05
N ASP A 208 0.72 -6.79 -14.72
CA ASP A 208 -0.46 -7.66 -14.50
C ASP A 208 -1.27 -8.12 -15.73
N GLY A 209 -0.80 -7.87 -16.96
CA GLY A 209 -1.33 -8.56 -18.15
C GLY A 209 -2.66 -8.05 -18.69
N ASP A 210 -3.15 -6.90 -18.21
CA ASP A 210 -4.26 -6.15 -18.79
C ASP A 210 -3.73 -4.88 -19.46
N GLU A 211 -4.15 -4.60 -20.68
CA GLU A 211 -3.72 -3.40 -21.41
C GLU A 211 -4.38 -2.15 -20.82
N SER A 212 -3.60 -1.10 -20.55
CA SER A 212 -4.06 0.30 -20.48
C SER A 212 -5.07 0.70 -19.40
N VAL A 213 -4.83 0.32 -18.14
CA VAL A 213 -5.60 0.88 -17.01
C VAL A 213 -4.94 2.16 -16.51
N SER A 214 -5.73 3.24 -16.40
CA SER A 214 -5.29 4.58 -15.95
C SER A 214 -4.25 5.26 -16.88
N PHE A 215 -3.43 6.15 -16.31
CA PHE A 215 -2.54 7.07 -17.01
C PHE A 215 -1.11 6.95 -16.51
N THR A 216 -0.17 7.40 -17.35
CA THR A 216 1.15 7.80 -16.86
C THR A 216 1.21 9.31 -16.59
N PHE A 217 2.07 9.73 -15.67
CA PHE A 217 2.24 11.14 -15.33
C PHE A 217 3.72 11.57 -15.28
N GLY A 218 4.02 12.71 -15.91
CA GLY A 218 5.35 13.27 -16.00
C GLY A 218 5.83 13.97 -14.72
N PRO A 219 7.13 14.27 -14.60
CA PRO A 219 7.68 15.04 -13.48
C PRO A 219 7.00 16.41 -13.31
N ASP A 220 6.56 17.04 -14.40
CA ASP A 220 5.88 18.34 -14.32
C ASP A 220 4.50 18.24 -13.64
N VAL A 221 3.83 17.09 -13.73
CA VAL A 221 2.57 16.83 -13.00
C VAL A 221 2.84 16.69 -11.51
N VAL A 222 3.90 15.98 -11.14
CA VAL A 222 4.36 15.82 -9.74
C VAL A 222 4.65 17.19 -9.13
N THR A 223 5.52 17.98 -9.77
CA THR A 223 5.91 19.30 -9.25
C THR A 223 4.70 20.25 -9.15
N LYS A 224 3.77 20.22 -10.12
CA LYS A 224 2.53 21.02 -10.04
C LYS A 224 1.64 20.58 -8.87
N PHE A 225 1.51 19.28 -8.64
CA PHE A 225 0.71 18.72 -7.56
C PHE A 225 1.29 19.08 -6.19
N LEU A 226 2.59 18.86 -6.00
CA LEU A 226 3.30 19.16 -4.75
C LEU A 226 3.18 20.65 -4.39
N ASN A 227 3.48 21.53 -5.34
CA ASN A 227 3.34 22.98 -5.14
C ASN A 227 1.91 23.43 -4.83
N ARG A 228 0.91 22.83 -5.49
CA ARG A 228 -0.51 23.17 -5.27
C ARG A 228 -0.97 22.80 -3.86
N HIS A 229 -0.47 21.70 -3.31
CA HIS A 229 -0.91 21.15 -2.04
C HIS A 229 0.04 21.40 -0.87
N ASP A 230 1.11 22.17 -1.09
CA ASP A 230 2.18 22.44 -0.10
C ASP A 230 2.80 21.15 0.48
N LEU A 231 3.01 20.17 -0.40
CA LEU A 231 3.62 18.89 -0.08
C LEU A 231 5.06 18.84 -0.60
N ASP A 232 5.88 18.02 0.04
CA ASP A 232 7.29 17.85 -0.29
C ASP A 232 7.56 16.59 -1.11
N LEU A 233 6.72 15.56 -0.98
CA LEU A 233 6.99 14.24 -1.55
C LEU A 233 5.71 13.45 -1.88
N ILE A 234 5.76 12.69 -2.97
CA ILE A 234 4.83 11.58 -3.22
C ILE A 234 5.53 10.25 -2.92
N CYS A 235 4.96 9.47 -2.01
CA CYS A 235 5.40 8.12 -1.71
C CYS A 235 4.40 7.09 -2.26
N ARG A 236 4.87 6.22 -3.16
CA ARG A 236 4.02 5.25 -3.86
C ARG A 236 4.65 3.84 -3.89
N SER A 237 3.89 2.85 -4.36
CA SER A 237 4.31 1.46 -4.52
C SER A 237 4.10 0.96 -5.95
N HIS A 238 3.53 -0.21 -6.24
CA HIS A 238 2.99 -0.64 -7.54
C HIS A 238 3.97 -0.94 -8.70
N GLN A 239 5.13 -0.27 -8.85
CA GLN A 239 6.11 -0.61 -9.90
C GLN A 239 7.31 -1.40 -9.38
N ILE A 240 7.74 -2.43 -10.13
CA ILE A 240 8.97 -3.17 -9.84
C ILE A 240 10.19 -2.30 -10.18
N TRP A 241 10.87 -1.83 -9.13
CA TRP A 241 12.07 -1.00 -9.24
C TRP A 241 13.19 -1.67 -10.08
N LYS A 242 13.66 -0.99 -11.13
CA LYS A 242 14.90 -1.35 -11.85
C LYS A 242 16.07 -0.52 -11.29
N PRO A 243 17.21 -1.14 -10.89
CA PRO A 243 18.32 -0.46 -10.22
C PRO A 243 18.96 0.75 -10.93
N SER A 244 18.70 0.97 -12.21
CA SER A 244 19.32 2.01 -13.03
C SER A 244 18.74 3.42 -12.85
N GLU A 245 17.72 3.63 -12.01
CA GLU A 245 16.89 4.84 -12.06
C GLU A 245 16.94 5.72 -10.81
N ARG A 246 17.95 5.56 -9.94
CA ARG A 246 18.13 6.49 -8.81
C ARG A 246 18.77 7.79 -9.31
N ASN A 247 17.94 8.81 -9.55
CA ASN A 247 18.39 10.21 -9.54
C ASN A 247 18.07 10.79 -8.15
N ALA A 248 19.04 11.42 -7.50
CA ALA A 248 18.87 12.05 -6.18
C ALA A 248 17.95 13.30 -6.21
N GLU A 249 17.37 13.61 -7.36
CA GLU A 249 16.54 14.79 -7.65
C GLU A 249 15.06 14.44 -7.91
N ASP A 250 14.66 13.17 -7.75
CA ASP A 250 13.28 12.74 -8.07
C ASP A 250 12.32 12.98 -6.89
N GLU A 251 11.28 13.79 -7.12
CA GLU A 251 10.26 14.21 -6.13
C GLU A 251 9.18 13.11 -5.91
N THR A 252 9.29 11.98 -6.60
CA THR A 252 8.53 10.75 -6.38
C THR A 252 9.44 9.64 -5.86
N THR A 253 9.01 8.96 -4.79
CA THR A 253 9.70 7.75 -4.30
C THR A 253 8.81 6.53 -4.48
N THR A 254 9.23 5.61 -5.36
CA THR A 254 8.64 4.26 -5.51
C THR A 254 9.33 3.30 -4.56
N LEU A 255 8.57 2.73 -3.62
CA LEU A 255 9.09 1.72 -2.69
C LEU A 255 9.26 0.37 -3.37
N LYS A 256 10.37 -0.33 -3.04
CA LYS A 256 10.67 -1.65 -3.59
C LYS A 256 9.65 -2.71 -3.10
N PRO A 257 9.21 -3.63 -3.98
CA PRO A 257 8.55 -4.86 -3.56
C PRO A 257 9.45 -5.68 -2.64
N CYS A 258 8.85 -6.54 -1.82
CA CYS A 258 9.55 -7.40 -0.85
C CYS A 258 10.35 -8.55 -1.53
N GLU A 259 11.26 -8.29 -2.48
CA GLU A 259 11.98 -9.33 -3.22
C GLU A 259 13.26 -9.87 -2.52
N LYS A 260 13.50 -11.18 -2.76
CA LYS A 260 14.51 -12.05 -2.14
C LYS A 260 16.00 -11.70 -2.36
N LYS A 261 16.36 -10.56 -2.94
CA LYS A 261 17.77 -10.25 -3.28
C LYS A 261 18.32 -8.89 -2.85
N VAL A 262 17.55 -8.04 -2.16
CA VAL A 262 18.08 -6.75 -1.70
C VAL A 262 17.73 -6.49 -0.23
N VAL A 263 18.15 -7.41 0.64
CA VAL A 263 18.05 -7.23 2.11
C VAL A 263 19.09 -6.22 2.63
N GLY A 264 20.00 -5.74 1.77
CA GLY A 264 21.01 -4.71 2.09
C GLY A 264 20.56 -3.26 1.87
N GLU A 265 19.44 -3.02 1.18
CA GLU A 265 18.89 -1.68 0.91
C GLU A 265 17.35 -1.72 0.85
N MET A 266 16.70 -2.32 1.84
CA MET A 266 15.29 -2.02 2.12
C MET A 266 15.25 -0.60 2.70
N SER A 267 15.04 0.39 1.85
CA SER A 267 14.79 1.77 2.25
C SER A 267 13.39 1.87 2.86
N SER A 268 13.23 1.36 4.08
CA SER A 268 12.28 1.98 5.01
C SER A 268 12.71 3.43 5.16
N LEU A 269 11.94 4.38 4.62
CA LEU A 269 12.08 5.78 4.99
C LEU A 269 11.72 5.87 6.48
N LYS A 270 12.73 5.86 7.34
CA LYS A 270 12.58 6.29 8.73
C LYS A 270 12.60 7.81 8.71
N LEU A 271 11.43 8.42 8.74
CA LEU A 271 11.29 9.83 9.03
C LEU A 271 11.70 10.02 10.50
N SER A 272 12.91 10.54 10.72
CA SER A 272 13.41 10.89 12.04
C SER A 272 13.63 12.40 12.12
N GLU A 273 13.17 12.99 13.22
CA GLU A 273 13.11 14.41 13.53
C GLU A 273 14.33 15.21 13.04
N LYS A 274 14.11 16.18 12.13
CA LYS A 274 15.07 17.26 11.88
C LYS A 274 15.16 18.10 13.16
N LYS A 275 16.22 17.89 13.94
CA LYS A 275 16.61 18.82 15.02
C LYS A 275 16.80 20.22 14.43
N THR A 276 16.09 21.17 15.01
CA THR A 276 16.33 22.61 14.88
C THR A 276 17.76 22.93 15.35
N GLY A 277 18.66 23.14 14.39
CA GLY A 277 19.97 23.73 14.65
C GLY A 277 19.81 25.22 14.87
N GLY A 278 19.62 25.63 16.12
CA GLY A 278 19.87 27.01 16.52
C GLY A 278 21.38 27.24 16.57
N GLU A 279 21.91 27.97 15.58
CA GLU A 279 23.25 28.55 15.70
C GLU A 279 23.18 29.78 16.60
N GLY A 280 23.78 29.63 17.78
CA GLY A 280 24.15 30.74 18.64
C GLY A 280 25.27 31.56 17.98
N SER A 281 25.11 32.87 18.05
CA SER A 281 26.08 33.87 17.63
C SER A 281 27.42 33.72 18.37
N PRO A 282 28.55 34.08 17.74
CA PRO A 282 29.80 34.32 18.46
C PRO A 282 29.76 35.62 19.30
#